data_AF-A0A2M7UFC4-F1
#
_entry.id   AF-A0A2M7UFC4-F1
#
_cell.length_a   1.000
_cell.length_b   1.000
_cell.length_c   1.000
_cell.angle_alpha   90.00
_cell.angle_beta   90.00
_cell.angle_gamma   90.00
#
_symmetry.space_group_name_H-M   'P 1'
#
loop_
_entity.id
_entity.type
_entity.pdbx_description
1 polymer ?
#
loop_
_entity_poly.entity_id
_entity_poly.type
_entity_poly.pdbx_seq_one_letter_code
_entity_poly.pdbx_strand_id
1 'polypeptide(L)'
;MEPRQKESAPMKKEQFVENEKKEARENFGALLDLVFKRYETPDSTIANSPEQIKTFKAHVEEVLNLCVERGIEKSLATKELKTLEVVAILHDLTKADRPDSDMKDIPNYMLAAHGELGAQETIRILGEHPKVLEKILNTGYSPQEADKTTKLISSAIRAHMGPHPGFMTFVLGGVNAKLKEKSLPELQHPRPLEGEAISETLLAADMRSLAGRKGREKVLAIRSAVPNFKREDEELCAEYKKHGINLVSGEAALLSAFASAEQARDMLRNEDDRLWIDTAIEASKEENYFYEDQSVNYAATTAKKEKFEKASKDGRDN
;
A
#
# COMPACT_ATOMS: atom_id res chain seq x y z
N MET A 1 -42.29 20.28 -36.43
CA MET A 1 -41.22 20.74 -35.54
C MET A 1 -40.98 19.65 -34.53
N GLU A 2 -40.01 18.78 -34.80
CA GLU A 2 -39.59 17.77 -33.82
C GLU A 2 -38.71 18.44 -32.75
N PRO A 3 -38.88 18.11 -31.46
CA PRO A 3 -38.04 18.67 -30.41
C PRO A 3 -36.65 18.04 -30.50
N ARG A 4 -35.63 18.90 -30.63
CA ARG A 4 -34.22 18.50 -30.55
C ARG A 4 -33.99 17.77 -29.22
N GLN A 5 -33.48 16.54 -29.32
CA GLN A 5 -32.92 15.81 -28.17
C GLN A 5 -31.87 16.71 -27.52
N LYS A 6 -32.03 16.96 -26.22
CA LYS A 6 -30.99 17.59 -25.40
C LYS A 6 -29.83 16.60 -25.32
N GLU A 7 -28.79 16.83 -26.09
CA GLU A 7 -27.47 16.24 -25.82
C GLU A 7 -27.08 16.65 -24.40
N SER A 8 -26.99 15.66 -23.51
CA SER A 8 -26.49 15.87 -22.15
C SER A 8 -25.03 16.30 -22.22
N ALA A 9 -24.69 17.43 -21.59
CA ALA A 9 -23.31 17.89 -21.50
C ALA A 9 -22.40 16.76 -20.93
N PRO A 10 -21.16 16.61 -21.43
CA PRO A 10 -20.24 15.62 -20.92
C PRO A 10 -20.00 15.85 -19.42
N MET A 11 -20.12 14.78 -18.64
CA MET A 11 -19.89 14.79 -17.20
C MET A 11 -18.43 15.17 -16.91
N LYS A 12 -18.21 16.03 -15.89
CA LYS A 12 -16.86 16.43 -15.47
C LYS A 12 -16.11 15.22 -14.90
N LYS A 13 -14.79 15.14 -15.11
CA LYS A 13 -13.94 14.02 -14.66
C LYS A 13 -14.11 13.74 -13.17
N GLU A 14 -14.16 14.76 -12.33
CA GLU A 14 -14.33 14.60 -10.88
C GLU A 14 -15.68 13.96 -10.53
N GLN A 15 -16.74 14.33 -11.24
CA GLN A 15 -18.07 13.75 -11.03
C GLN A 15 -18.13 12.28 -11.49
N PHE A 16 -17.43 11.94 -12.57
CA PHE A 16 -17.31 10.56 -13.01
C PHE A 16 -16.57 9.70 -11.98
N VAL A 17 -15.41 10.16 -11.48
CA VAL A 17 -14.64 9.46 -10.45
C VAL A 17 -15.47 9.22 -9.19
N GLU A 18 -16.21 10.21 -8.70
CA GLU A 18 -17.06 10.04 -7.51
C GLU A 18 -18.23 9.07 -7.75
N ASN A 19 -18.80 9.05 -8.95
CA ASN A 19 -19.82 8.06 -9.31
C ASN A 19 -19.24 6.64 -9.32
N GLU A 20 -18.08 6.43 -9.95
CA GLU A 20 -17.41 5.12 -9.99
C GLU A 20 -17.02 4.63 -8.58
N LYS A 21 -16.53 5.53 -7.71
CA LYS A 21 -16.27 5.20 -6.29
C LYS A 21 -17.52 4.76 -5.54
N LYS A 22 -18.69 5.34 -5.87
CA LYS A 22 -19.98 4.93 -5.29
C LYS A 22 -20.42 3.58 -5.85
N GLU A 23 -20.32 3.39 -7.16
CA GLU A 23 -20.67 2.13 -7.83
C GLU A 23 -19.81 0.97 -7.35
N ALA A 24 -18.51 1.16 -7.12
CA ALA A 24 -17.61 0.16 -6.56
C ALA A 24 -18.11 -0.35 -5.19
N ARG A 25 -18.53 0.57 -4.30
CA ARG A 25 -19.09 0.23 -2.99
C ARG A 25 -20.44 -0.48 -3.10
N GLU A 26 -21.27 -0.11 -4.06
CA GLU A 26 -22.56 -0.76 -4.29
C GLU A 26 -22.40 -2.17 -4.89
N ASN A 27 -21.47 -2.34 -5.83
CA ASN A 27 -21.21 -3.60 -6.52
C ASN A 27 -20.46 -4.61 -5.65
N PHE A 28 -19.51 -4.14 -4.85
CA PHE A 28 -18.58 -4.98 -4.08
C PHE A 28 -18.66 -4.76 -2.56
N GLY A 29 -19.71 -4.09 -2.05
CA GLY A 29 -19.92 -3.88 -0.62
C GLY A 29 -19.93 -5.17 0.21
N ALA A 30 -20.54 -6.24 -0.31
CA ALA A 30 -20.51 -7.54 0.36
C ALA A 30 -19.10 -8.16 0.46
N LEU A 31 -18.22 -7.87 -0.52
CA LEU A 31 -16.82 -8.30 -0.49
C LEU A 31 -16.01 -7.47 0.51
N LEU A 32 -16.23 -6.15 0.54
CA LEU A 32 -15.66 -5.26 1.55
C LEU A 32 -16.04 -5.72 2.97
N ASP A 33 -17.32 -6.00 3.21
CA ASP A 33 -17.81 -6.49 4.50
C ASP A 33 -17.16 -7.82 4.89
N LEU A 34 -16.91 -8.71 3.92
CA LEU A 34 -16.23 -9.98 4.15
C LEU A 34 -14.78 -9.75 4.61
N VAL A 35 -14.04 -8.89 3.92
CA VAL A 35 -12.67 -8.50 4.31
C VAL A 35 -12.67 -7.86 5.70
N PHE A 36 -13.58 -6.93 5.95
CA PHE A 36 -13.66 -6.19 7.21
C PHE A 36 -14.01 -7.08 8.40
N LYS A 37 -14.89 -8.06 8.20
CA LYS A 37 -15.20 -9.07 9.22
C LYS A 37 -14.00 -9.95 9.54
N ARG A 38 -13.15 -10.25 8.56
CA ARG A 38 -11.94 -11.06 8.78
C ARG A 38 -11.03 -10.43 9.84
N TYR A 39 -10.87 -9.10 9.82
CA TYR A 39 -10.07 -8.37 10.81
C TYR A 39 -10.60 -8.46 12.25
N GLU A 40 -11.88 -8.79 12.41
CA GLU A 40 -12.57 -8.91 13.70
C GLU A 40 -12.62 -10.37 14.21
N THR A 41 -12.14 -11.34 13.43
CA THR A 41 -12.15 -12.75 13.82
C THR A 41 -11.06 -13.07 14.85
N PRO A 42 -11.21 -14.13 15.68
CA PRO A 42 -10.16 -14.57 16.60
C PRO A 42 -8.83 -14.91 15.91
N ASP A 43 -8.89 -15.29 14.63
CA ASP A 43 -7.75 -15.62 13.79
C ASP A 43 -6.97 -14.40 13.31
N SER A 44 -7.44 -13.18 13.61
CA SER A 44 -6.75 -11.93 13.34
C SER A 44 -5.84 -11.51 14.49
N THR A 45 -4.63 -11.05 14.19
CA THR A 45 -3.66 -10.49 15.15
C THR A 45 -4.09 -9.12 15.67
N ILE A 46 -5.00 -8.43 14.97
CA ILE A 46 -5.47 -7.09 15.32
C ILE A 46 -6.86 -7.08 15.95
N ALA A 47 -7.50 -8.24 16.12
CA ALA A 47 -8.91 -8.36 16.56
C ALA A 47 -9.21 -7.67 17.89
N ASN A 48 -8.20 -7.51 18.77
CA ASN A 48 -8.33 -6.88 20.07
C ASN A 48 -7.94 -5.38 20.08
N SER A 49 -7.62 -4.79 18.92
CA SER A 49 -7.28 -3.37 18.80
C SER A 49 -8.25 -2.64 17.86
N PRO A 50 -9.28 -1.95 18.41
CA PRO A 50 -10.22 -1.16 17.61
C PRO A 50 -9.54 -0.13 16.71
N GLU A 51 -8.44 0.48 17.18
CA GLU A 51 -7.67 1.47 16.43
C GLU A 51 -6.96 0.83 15.22
N GLN A 52 -6.38 -0.36 15.39
CA GLN A 52 -5.75 -1.09 14.28
C GLN A 52 -6.80 -1.57 13.27
N ILE A 53 -7.93 -2.10 13.73
CA ILE A 53 -9.06 -2.49 12.85
C ILE A 53 -9.53 -1.29 12.04
N LYS A 54 -9.76 -0.13 12.68
CA LYS A 54 -10.15 1.11 11.99
C LYS A 54 -9.11 1.51 10.94
N THR A 55 -7.82 1.39 11.26
CA THR A 55 -6.73 1.75 10.35
C THR A 55 -6.66 0.81 9.13
N PHE A 56 -6.83 -0.49 9.32
CA PHE A 56 -6.85 -1.48 8.23
C PHE A 56 -8.05 -1.28 7.31
N LYS A 57 -9.26 -1.10 7.86
CA LYS A 57 -10.46 -0.82 7.05
C LYS A 57 -10.29 0.46 6.23
N ALA A 58 -9.82 1.53 6.87
CA ALA A 58 -9.58 2.80 6.19
C ALA A 58 -8.52 2.70 5.08
N HIS A 59 -7.50 1.85 5.25
CA HIS A 59 -6.49 1.60 4.23
C HIS A 59 -7.06 0.88 3.01
N VAL A 60 -7.87 -0.16 3.20
CA VAL A 60 -8.53 -0.86 2.09
C VAL A 60 -9.42 0.09 1.29
N GLU A 61 -10.22 0.93 1.97
CA GLU A 61 -11.05 1.94 1.28
C GLU A 61 -10.23 3.01 0.57
N GLU A 62 -9.11 3.44 1.15
CA GLU A 62 -8.18 4.39 0.55
C GLU A 62 -7.57 3.83 -0.73
N VAL A 63 -7.05 2.59 -0.69
CA VAL A 63 -6.48 1.92 -1.87
C VAL A 63 -7.54 1.69 -2.94
N LEU A 64 -8.77 1.31 -2.57
CA LEU A 64 -9.90 1.20 -3.51
C LEU A 64 -10.18 2.53 -4.22
N ASN A 65 -10.29 3.63 -3.46
CA ASN A 65 -10.54 4.95 -4.04
C ASN A 65 -9.41 5.40 -4.98
N LEU A 66 -8.15 5.17 -4.59
CA LEU A 66 -6.96 5.49 -5.38
C LEU A 66 -6.89 4.64 -6.66
N CYS A 67 -7.25 3.37 -6.57
CA CYS A 67 -7.37 2.48 -7.72
C CYS A 67 -8.43 2.96 -8.72
N VAL A 68 -9.62 3.35 -8.26
CA VAL A 68 -10.68 3.89 -9.13
C VAL A 68 -10.21 5.16 -9.82
N GLU A 69 -9.66 6.12 -9.06
CA GLU A 69 -9.15 7.38 -9.61
C GLU A 69 -8.08 7.11 -10.68
N ARG A 70 -7.07 6.30 -10.36
CA ARG A 70 -5.96 6.05 -11.27
C ARG A 70 -6.35 5.18 -12.47
N GLY A 71 -7.25 4.22 -12.28
CA GLY A 71 -7.79 3.39 -13.36
C GLY A 71 -8.55 4.21 -14.39
N ILE A 72 -9.34 5.20 -13.96
CA ILE A 72 -10.02 6.14 -14.84
C ILE A 72 -9.03 7.02 -15.61
N GLU A 73 -7.98 7.51 -14.95
CA GLU A 73 -6.93 8.30 -15.61
C GLU A 73 -6.19 7.51 -16.68
N LYS A 74 -5.93 6.23 -16.42
CA LYS A 74 -5.35 5.29 -17.38
C LYS A 74 -6.35 4.80 -18.44
N SER A 75 -7.59 5.28 -18.40
CA SER A 75 -8.64 4.89 -19.34
C SER A 75 -8.89 3.38 -19.37
N LEU A 76 -8.81 2.71 -18.22
CA LEU A 76 -9.11 1.29 -18.11
C LEU A 76 -10.55 1.01 -18.56
N ALA A 77 -10.75 -0.10 -19.29
CA ALA A 77 -12.08 -0.52 -19.67
C ALA A 77 -12.92 -0.90 -18.43
N THR A 78 -14.25 -0.84 -18.52
CA THR A 78 -15.15 -1.14 -17.39
C THR A 78 -14.86 -2.50 -16.73
N LYS A 79 -14.53 -3.53 -17.52
CA LYS A 79 -14.16 -4.85 -16.99
C LYS A 79 -12.84 -4.80 -16.20
N GLU A 80 -11.87 -4.04 -16.69
CA GLU A 80 -10.58 -3.84 -16.02
C GLU A 80 -10.77 -3.04 -14.74
N LEU A 81 -11.53 -1.95 -14.76
CA LEU A 81 -11.81 -1.13 -13.59
C LEU A 81 -12.47 -1.95 -12.47
N LYS A 82 -13.49 -2.76 -12.79
CA LYS A 82 -14.11 -3.66 -11.81
C LYS A 82 -13.17 -4.75 -11.30
N THR A 83 -12.27 -5.24 -12.15
CA THR A 83 -11.22 -6.18 -11.72
C THR A 83 -10.26 -5.49 -10.75
N LEU A 84 -9.89 -4.23 -11.06
CA LEU A 84 -9.03 -3.39 -10.24
C LEU A 84 -9.66 -3.10 -8.86
N GLU A 85 -10.97 -2.83 -8.81
CA GLU A 85 -11.72 -2.66 -7.56
C GLU A 85 -11.66 -3.92 -6.68
N VAL A 86 -11.85 -5.11 -7.27
CA VAL A 86 -11.79 -6.38 -6.53
C VAL A 86 -10.39 -6.67 -6.01
N VAL A 87 -9.34 -6.45 -6.80
CA VAL A 87 -7.97 -6.64 -6.30
C VAL A 87 -7.63 -5.62 -5.20
N ALA A 88 -8.11 -4.38 -5.30
CA ALA A 88 -7.91 -3.36 -4.27
C ALA A 88 -8.57 -3.75 -2.94
N ILE A 89 -9.76 -4.35 -2.99
CA ILE A 89 -10.46 -4.85 -1.79
C ILE A 89 -9.70 -6.02 -1.15
N LEU A 90 -9.09 -6.89 -1.97
CA LEU A 90 -8.50 -8.15 -1.52
C LEU A 90 -6.98 -8.12 -1.28
N HIS A 91 -6.25 -7.09 -1.71
CA HIS A 91 -4.77 -7.10 -1.72
C HIS A 91 -4.15 -7.41 -0.35
N ASP A 92 -4.72 -6.82 0.70
CA ASP A 92 -4.25 -6.92 2.09
C ASP A 92 -5.05 -7.94 2.93
N LEU A 93 -5.86 -8.79 2.28
CA LEU A 93 -6.85 -9.68 2.93
C LEU A 93 -6.28 -10.45 4.13
N THR A 94 -5.10 -11.04 3.97
CA THR A 94 -4.51 -11.94 4.97
C THR A 94 -3.45 -11.27 5.83
N LYS A 95 -3.22 -9.95 5.69
CA LYS A 95 -2.13 -9.25 6.39
C LYS A 95 -2.29 -9.24 7.91
N ALA A 96 -3.53 -9.29 8.37
CA ALA A 96 -3.89 -9.35 9.77
C ALA A 96 -4.05 -10.79 10.29
N ASP A 97 -3.94 -11.82 9.45
CA ASP A 97 -4.15 -13.19 9.92
C ASP A 97 -3.03 -13.61 10.86
N ARG A 98 -3.34 -14.51 11.80
CA ARG A 98 -2.32 -15.19 12.60
C ARG A 98 -1.53 -16.14 11.70
N PRO A 99 -0.19 -16.18 11.82
CA PRO A 99 0.60 -17.18 11.13
C PRO A 99 0.25 -18.58 11.62
N ASP A 100 0.30 -19.56 10.71
CA ASP A 100 0.17 -20.98 11.05
C ASP A 100 1.19 -21.40 12.12
N SER A 101 0.91 -22.51 12.81
CA SER A 101 1.73 -23.01 13.93
C SER A 101 3.21 -23.15 13.57
N ASP A 102 3.51 -23.52 12.33
CA ASP A 102 4.88 -23.76 11.85
C ASP A 102 5.63 -22.46 11.54
N MET A 103 4.88 -21.38 11.31
CA MET A 103 5.36 -20.04 10.94
C MET A 103 5.31 -19.03 12.11
N LYS A 104 4.64 -19.38 13.22
CA LYS A 104 4.42 -18.48 14.37
C LYS A 104 5.70 -17.88 14.96
N ASP A 105 6.81 -18.61 14.86
CA ASP A 105 8.11 -18.21 15.40
C ASP A 105 8.99 -17.48 14.37
N ILE A 106 8.48 -17.21 13.16
CA ILE A 106 9.16 -16.44 12.13
C ILE A 106 8.70 -14.97 12.24
N PRO A 107 9.56 -14.05 12.70
CA PRO A 107 9.20 -12.64 12.84
C PRO A 107 8.80 -12.04 11.49
N ASN A 108 7.76 -11.18 11.49
CA ASN A 108 7.25 -10.50 10.30
C ASN A 108 6.78 -11.44 9.16
N TYR A 109 6.53 -12.72 9.44
CA TYR A 109 6.08 -13.67 8.42
C TYR A 109 4.83 -13.19 7.68
N MET A 110 3.79 -12.77 8.41
CA MET A 110 2.54 -12.30 7.79
C MET A 110 2.75 -11.05 6.95
N LEU A 111 3.63 -10.15 7.38
CA LEU A 111 4.01 -8.98 6.59
C LEU A 111 4.70 -9.38 5.28
N ALA A 112 5.53 -10.42 5.26
CA ALA A 112 6.17 -10.88 4.03
C ALA A 112 5.26 -11.78 3.17
N ALA A 113 4.36 -12.56 3.78
CA ALA A 113 3.61 -13.61 3.10
C ALA A 113 2.22 -13.20 2.64
N HIS A 114 1.67 -12.06 3.10
CA HIS A 114 0.27 -11.73 2.85
C HIS A 114 -0.12 -11.62 1.37
N GLY A 115 0.77 -11.13 0.50
CA GLY A 115 0.49 -11.17 -0.94
C GLY A 115 0.32 -12.59 -1.50
N GLU A 116 1.13 -13.55 -1.05
CA GLU A 116 1.02 -14.95 -1.48
C GLU A 116 -0.21 -15.64 -0.88
N LEU A 117 -0.40 -15.51 0.44
CA LEU A 117 -1.53 -16.11 1.15
C LEU A 117 -2.87 -15.51 0.68
N GLY A 118 -2.92 -14.19 0.50
CA GLY A 118 -4.08 -13.48 -0.05
C GLY A 118 -4.38 -13.90 -1.49
N ALA A 119 -3.36 -14.11 -2.32
CA ALA A 119 -3.54 -14.60 -3.69
C ALA A 119 -4.16 -16.02 -3.73
N GLN A 120 -3.81 -16.89 -2.78
CA GLN A 120 -4.38 -18.23 -2.64
C GLN A 120 -5.82 -18.17 -2.10
N GLU A 121 -6.04 -17.40 -1.04
CA GLU A 121 -7.36 -17.24 -0.41
C GLU A 121 -8.37 -16.59 -1.37
N THR A 122 -7.91 -15.71 -2.25
CA THR A 122 -8.73 -15.11 -3.30
C THR A 122 -9.35 -16.14 -4.23
N ILE A 123 -8.62 -17.22 -4.57
CA ILE A 123 -9.15 -18.29 -5.42
C ILE A 123 -10.35 -18.96 -4.73
N ARG A 124 -10.23 -19.21 -3.42
CA ARG A 124 -11.31 -19.77 -2.60
C ARG A 124 -12.51 -18.81 -2.53
N ILE A 125 -12.27 -17.54 -2.17
CA ILE A 125 -13.32 -16.51 -2.07
C ILE A 125 -14.09 -16.35 -3.38
N LEU A 126 -13.40 -16.23 -4.51
CA LEU A 126 -14.06 -16.06 -5.81
C LEU A 126 -14.84 -17.31 -6.24
N GLY A 127 -14.40 -18.51 -5.81
CA GLY A 127 -15.13 -19.75 -5.99
C GLY A 127 -16.41 -19.85 -5.15
N GLU A 128 -16.37 -19.38 -3.90
CA GLU A 128 -17.53 -19.39 -2.99
C GLU A 128 -18.51 -18.24 -3.24
N HIS A 129 -18.04 -17.16 -3.88
CA HIS A 129 -18.82 -15.95 -4.14
C HIS A 129 -18.87 -15.60 -5.64
N PRO A 130 -19.51 -16.45 -6.48
CA PRO A 130 -19.53 -16.27 -7.95
C PRO A 130 -20.15 -14.93 -8.40
N LYS A 131 -21.01 -14.33 -7.57
CA LYS A 131 -21.58 -12.99 -7.83
C LYS A 131 -20.51 -11.91 -8.01
N VAL A 132 -19.33 -12.06 -7.41
CA VAL A 132 -18.21 -11.13 -7.62
C VAL A 132 -17.76 -11.19 -9.08
N LEU A 133 -17.58 -12.40 -9.62
CA LEU A 133 -17.22 -12.59 -11.03
C LEU A 133 -18.35 -12.17 -11.97
N GLU A 134 -19.63 -12.38 -11.62
CA GLU A 134 -20.77 -11.89 -12.41
C GLU A 134 -20.74 -10.36 -12.56
N LYS A 135 -20.29 -9.62 -11.54
CA LYS A 135 -20.17 -8.16 -11.63
C LYS A 135 -19.09 -7.72 -12.61
N ILE A 136 -17.99 -8.48 -12.70
CA ILE A 136 -16.86 -8.21 -13.61
C ILE A 136 -17.16 -8.67 -15.05
N LEU A 137 -17.67 -9.90 -15.19
CA LEU A 137 -17.78 -10.63 -16.47
C LEU A 137 -19.18 -10.62 -17.08
N ASN A 138 -20.17 -10.05 -16.37
CA ASN A 138 -21.60 -10.19 -16.65
C ASN A 138 -22.12 -11.61 -16.45
N THR A 139 -23.44 -11.77 -16.42
CA THR A 139 -24.08 -13.08 -16.25
C THR A 139 -23.80 -13.99 -17.45
N GLY A 140 -23.61 -15.29 -17.17
CA GLY A 140 -23.40 -16.31 -18.21
C GLY A 140 -21.95 -16.42 -18.73
N TYR A 141 -20.96 -15.90 -18.01
CA TYR A 141 -19.54 -16.08 -18.35
C TYR A 141 -19.14 -17.57 -18.40
N SER A 142 -18.17 -17.89 -19.26
CA SER A 142 -17.65 -19.26 -19.37
C SER A 142 -16.70 -19.62 -18.21
N PRO A 143 -16.54 -20.92 -17.88
CA PRO A 143 -15.53 -21.37 -16.92
C PRO A 143 -14.11 -20.93 -17.26
N GLN A 144 -13.77 -20.82 -18.56
CA GLN A 144 -12.45 -20.33 -18.97
C GLN A 144 -12.27 -18.84 -18.65
N GLU A 145 -13.30 -18.02 -18.81
CA GLU A 145 -13.24 -16.59 -18.46
C GLU A 145 -13.13 -16.39 -16.95
N ALA A 146 -13.85 -17.20 -16.16
CA ALA A 146 -13.75 -17.20 -14.71
C ALA A 146 -12.33 -17.52 -14.26
N ASP A 147 -11.76 -18.63 -14.75
CA ASP A 147 -10.40 -19.06 -14.41
C ASP A 147 -9.35 -18.00 -14.80
N LYS A 148 -9.45 -17.44 -16.01
CA LYS A 148 -8.55 -16.37 -16.47
C LYS A 148 -8.62 -15.14 -15.57
N THR A 149 -9.82 -14.73 -15.18
CA THR A 149 -10.04 -13.53 -14.36
C THR A 149 -9.57 -13.75 -12.92
N THR A 150 -9.88 -14.91 -12.34
CA THR A 150 -9.39 -15.30 -11.01
C THR A 150 -7.86 -15.36 -10.97
N LYS A 151 -7.21 -15.91 -12.00
CA LYS A 151 -5.74 -15.92 -12.10
C LYS A 151 -5.14 -14.53 -12.22
N LEU A 152 -5.78 -13.63 -12.97
CA LEU A 152 -5.37 -12.23 -13.06
C LEU A 152 -5.46 -11.55 -11.69
N ILE A 153 -6.59 -11.68 -10.98
CA ILE A 153 -6.79 -11.10 -9.65
C ILE A 153 -5.75 -11.65 -8.66
N SER A 154 -5.57 -12.98 -8.62
CA SER A 154 -4.56 -13.64 -7.78
C SER A 154 -3.13 -13.17 -8.09
N SER A 155 -2.80 -12.99 -9.37
CA SER A 155 -1.47 -12.51 -9.79
C SER A 155 -1.23 -11.07 -9.38
N ALA A 156 -2.24 -10.19 -9.53
CA ALA A 156 -2.17 -8.81 -9.07
C ALA A 156 -1.96 -8.70 -7.56
N ILE A 157 -2.68 -9.50 -6.78
CA ILE A 157 -2.50 -9.59 -5.32
C ILE A 157 -1.10 -10.11 -4.97
N ARG A 158 -0.53 -11.06 -5.72
CA ARG A 158 0.86 -11.47 -5.46
C ARG A 158 1.85 -10.35 -5.78
N ALA A 159 1.62 -9.63 -6.88
CA ALA A 159 2.54 -8.62 -7.41
C ALA A 159 2.50 -7.27 -6.66
N HIS A 160 1.48 -6.99 -5.84
CA HIS A 160 1.43 -5.74 -5.05
C HIS A 160 2.56 -5.66 -4.00
N MET A 161 3.14 -6.81 -3.63
CA MET A 161 4.34 -6.91 -2.80
C MET A 161 5.65 -6.58 -3.55
N GLY A 162 5.57 -6.44 -4.87
CA GLY A 162 6.70 -6.59 -5.79
C GLY A 162 7.79 -5.54 -5.67
N PRO A 163 9.05 -5.99 -5.84
CA PRO A 163 10.12 -5.95 -4.87
C PRO A 163 10.39 -4.54 -4.37
N HIS A 164 10.34 -4.42 -3.05
CA HIS A 164 10.60 -3.20 -2.33
C HIS A 164 12.10 -3.03 -2.05
N PRO A 165 12.84 -2.09 -2.68
CA PRO A 165 14.12 -1.68 -2.11
C PRO A 165 13.91 -1.15 -0.68
N GLY A 166 14.86 -1.41 0.23
CA GLY A 166 14.79 -0.92 1.61
C GLY A 166 14.16 -1.91 2.61
N PHE A 167 13.26 -1.41 3.47
CA PHE A 167 12.76 -2.14 4.66
C PHE A 167 12.18 -3.52 4.32
N MET A 168 11.33 -3.61 3.30
CA MET A 168 10.68 -4.87 2.92
C MET A 168 11.66 -5.89 2.29
N THR A 169 12.76 -5.45 1.65
CA THR A 169 13.85 -6.37 1.25
C THR A 169 14.52 -7.00 2.48
N PHE A 170 14.79 -6.20 3.51
CA PHE A 170 15.34 -6.72 4.78
C PHE A 170 14.39 -7.70 5.45
N VAL A 171 13.09 -7.36 5.53
CA VAL A 171 12.05 -8.25 6.07
C VAL A 171 11.99 -9.56 5.29
N LEU A 172 11.89 -9.49 3.96
CA LEU A 172 11.84 -10.69 3.11
C LEU A 172 13.09 -11.56 3.27
N GLY A 173 14.29 -10.95 3.28
CA GLY A 173 15.54 -11.68 3.48
C GLY A 173 15.61 -12.38 4.84
N GLY A 174 15.18 -11.71 5.91
CA GLY A 174 15.11 -12.29 7.25
C GLY A 174 14.09 -13.44 7.35
N VAL A 175 12.92 -13.27 6.75
CA VAL A 175 11.89 -14.32 6.69
C VAL A 175 12.38 -15.52 5.87
N ASN A 176 12.98 -15.30 4.69
CA ASN A 176 13.50 -16.38 3.85
C ASN A 176 14.67 -17.13 4.51
N ALA A 177 15.54 -16.46 5.27
CA ALA A 177 16.56 -17.12 6.06
C ALA A 177 15.95 -18.09 7.09
N LYS A 178 14.87 -17.68 7.78
CA LYS A 178 14.16 -18.52 8.75
C LYS A 178 13.35 -19.65 8.11
N LEU A 179 12.75 -19.41 6.95
CA LEU A 179 12.08 -20.46 6.17
C LEU A 179 13.09 -21.53 5.73
N LYS A 180 14.27 -21.11 5.28
CA LYS A 180 15.37 -22.02 4.92
C LYS A 180 15.86 -22.84 6.11
N GLU A 181 16.03 -22.24 7.29
CA GLU A 181 16.36 -22.98 8.53
C GLU A 181 15.33 -24.08 8.85
N LYS A 182 14.06 -23.84 8.50
CA LYS A 182 12.95 -24.78 8.67
C LYS A 182 12.71 -25.71 7.46
N SER A 183 13.57 -25.67 6.43
CA SER A 183 13.41 -26.44 5.18
C SER A 183 12.10 -26.16 4.42
N LEU A 184 11.59 -24.93 4.53
CA LEU A 184 10.39 -24.46 3.84
C LEU A 184 10.74 -23.64 2.59
N PRO A 185 9.83 -23.57 1.60
CA PRO A 185 10.04 -22.77 0.40
C PRO A 185 10.22 -21.28 0.72
N GLU A 186 11.09 -20.61 -0.03
CA GLU A 186 11.28 -19.16 0.07
C GLU A 186 10.08 -18.41 -0.53
N LEU A 187 9.75 -17.27 0.08
CA LEU A 187 8.79 -16.32 -0.46
C LEU A 187 9.40 -15.49 -1.58
N GLN A 188 8.57 -15.12 -2.55
CA GLN A 188 8.93 -14.30 -3.69
C GLN A 188 8.01 -13.08 -3.78
N HIS A 189 8.58 -11.91 -4.07
CA HIS A 189 7.84 -10.66 -4.30
C HIS A 189 8.02 -10.24 -5.77
N PRO A 190 7.23 -10.80 -6.70
CA PRO A 190 7.39 -10.52 -8.12
C PRO A 190 6.95 -9.09 -8.47
N ARG A 191 7.62 -8.45 -9.43
CA ARG A 191 7.09 -7.23 -10.05
C ARG A 191 5.83 -7.54 -10.86
N PRO A 192 4.89 -6.59 -10.99
CA PRO A 192 3.91 -6.61 -12.08
C PRO A 192 4.62 -6.80 -13.43
N LEU A 193 4.02 -7.60 -14.32
CA LEU A 193 4.52 -7.72 -15.69
C LEU A 193 4.27 -6.40 -16.44
N GLU A 194 5.20 -6.03 -17.31
CA GLU A 194 5.07 -4.80 -18.10
C GLU A 194 3.81 -4.85 -18.97
N GLY A 195 2.97 -3.82 -18.86
CA GLY A 195 1.69 -3.72 -19.57
C GLY A 195 0.53 -4.44 -18.87
N GLU A 196 0.76 -5.02 -17.68
CA GLU A 196 -0.30 -5.60 -16.85
C GLU A 196 -0.98 -4.49 -16.02
N ALA A 197 -1.84 -3.72 -16.68
CA ALA A 197 -2.36 -2.46 -16.16
C ALA A 197 -3.07 -2.59 -14.78
N ILE A 198 -3.73 -3.71 -14.50
CA ILE A 198 -4.36 -3.97 -13.18
C ILE A 198 -3.31 -4.04 -12.08
N SER A 199 -2.30 -4.88 -12.27
CA SER A 199 -1.25 -5.14 -11.28
C SER A 199 -0.35 -3.91 -11.08
N GLU A 200 -0.02 -3.21 -12.16
CA GLU A 200 0.72 -1.95 -12.11
C GLU A 200 -0.07 -0.86 -11.36
N THR A 201 -1.38 -0.75 -11.62
CA THR A 201 -2.22 0.29 -10.99
C THR A 201 -2.49 -0.01 -9.52
N LEU A 202 -2.68 -1.29 -9.14
CA LEU A 202 -2.80 -1.69 -7.75
C LEU A 202 -1.52 -1.34 -6.97
N LEU A 203 -0.35 -1.72 -7.51
CA LEU A 203 0.94 -1.41 -6.88
C LEU A 203 1.10 0.11 -6.73
N ALA A 204 0.78 0.88 -7.78
CA ALA A 204 0.87 2.34 -7.73
C ALA A 204 -0.07 2.94 -6.67
N ALA A 205 -1.31 2.46 -6.56
CA ALA A 205 -2.28 2.94 -5.58
C ALA A 205 -1.88 2.60 -4.14
N ASP A 206 -1.35 1.41 -3.89
CA ASP A 206 -0.84 1.03 -2.58
C ASP A 206 0.38 1.88 -2.17
N MET A 207 1.35 2.04 -3.09
CA MET A 207 2.51 2.91 -2.87
C MET A 207 2.10 4.37 -2.68
N ARG A 208 1.07 4.85 -3.39
CA ARG A 208 0.50 6.20 -3.24
C ARG A 208 -0.15 6.40 -1.87
N SER A 209 -0.79 5.37 -1.32
CA SER A 209 -1.34 5.37 0.04
C SER A 209 -0.22 5.45 1.09
N LEU A 210 0.86 4.69 0.92
CA LEU A 210 2.03 4.72 1.80
C LEU A 210 2.80 6.05 1.72
N ALA A 211 2.95 6.60 0.52
CA ALA A 211 3.60 7.88 0.28
C ALA A 211 2.69 9.09 0.53
N GLY A 212 1.45 8.87 0.99
CA GLY A 212 0.51 9.91 1.39
C GLY A 212 0.68 10.36 2.84
N ARG A 213 0.00 11.44 3.25
CA ARG A 213 0.10 12.03 4.61
C ARG A 213 -0.16 10.95 5.67
N LYS A 214 -1.26 10.22 5.50
CA LYS A 214 -1.66 9.14 6.41
C LYS A 214 -0.63 8.02 6.44
N GLY A 215 -0.02 7.69 5.30
CA GLY A 215 1.07 6.72 5.23
C GLY A 215 2.28 7.14 6.07
N ARG A 216 2.69 8.43 5.98
CA ARG A 216 3.74 8.99 6.85
C ARG A 216 3.36 8.97 8.33
N GLU A 217 2.13 9.36 8.67
CA GLU A 217 1.63 9.30 10.06
C GLU A 217 1.69 7.86 10.60
N LYS A 218 1.34 6.86 9.79
CA LYS A 218 1.50 5.43 10.13
C LYS A 218 2.97 5.07 10.38
N VAL A 219 3.89 5.50 9.52
CA VAL A 219 5.33 5.23 9.70
C VAL A 219 5.84 5.87 11.00
N LEU A 220 5.48 7.12 11.27
CA LEU A 220 5.86 7.82 12.51
C LEU A 220 5.33 7.10 13.75
N ALA A 221 4.05 6.67 13.73
CA ALA A 221 3.46 5.90 14.81
C ALA A 221 4.22 4.59 15.05
N ILE A 222 4.57 3.86 13.99
CA ILE A 222 5.37 2.63 14.10
C ILE A 222 6.76 2.91 14.69
N ARG A 223 7.47 3.93 14.19
CA ARG A 223 8.80 4.31 14.70
C ARG A 223 8.76 4.72 16.17
N SER A 224 7.68 5.39 16.61
CA SER A 224 7.44 5.74 18.01
C SER A 224 7.05 4.56 18.92
N ALA A 225 6.72 3.40 18.37
CA ALA A 225 6.27 2.24 19.16
C ALA A 225 7.31 1.11 19.20
N VAL A 226 8.09 0.92 18.13
CA VAL A 226 8.99 -0.22 17.97
C VAL A 226 10.40 0.12 18.48
N PRO A 227 10.94 -0.59 19.49
CA PRO A 227 12.23 -0.26 20.11
C PRO A 227 13.42 -0.19 19.13
N ASN A 228 13.45 -1.06 18.12
CA ASN A 228 14.52 -1.04 17.12
C ASN A 228 14.54 0.24 16.29
N PHE A 229 13.36 0.77 15.92
CA PHE A 229 13.28 2.03 15.17
C PHE A 229 13.64 3.24 16.04
N LYS A 230 13.24 3.25 17.33
CA LYS A 230 13.70 4.28 18.26
C LYS A 230 15.22 4.34 18.34
N ARG A 231 15.88 3.18 18.42
CA ARG A 231 17.34 3.09 18.44
C ARG A 231 17.96 3.64 17.15
N GLU A 232 17.42 3.27 15.98
CA GLU A 232 17.89 3.84 14.70
C GLU A 232 17.75 5.37 14.66
N ASP A 233 16.63 5.91 15.15
CA ASP A 233 16.40 7.35 15.21
C ASP A 233 17.38 8.05 16.18
N GLU A 234 17.67 7.44 17.33
CA GLU A 234 18.68 7.91 18.29
C GLU A 234 20.10 7.89 17.71
N GLU A 235 20.46 6.82 16.99
CA GLU A 235 21.75 6.69 16.29
C GLU A 235 21.92 7.79 15.23
N LEU A 236 20.88 8.08 14.45
CA LEU A 236 20.88 9.16 13.47
C LEU A 236 21.02 10.54 14.15
N CYS A 237 20.33 10.76 15.27
CA CYS A 237 20.48 11.99 16.05
C CYS A 237 21.92 12.16 16.57
N ALA A 238 22.54 11.08 17.05
CA ALA A 238 23.92 11.10 17.50
C ALA A 238 24.91 11.40 16.36
N GLU A 239 24.65 10.92 15.14
CA GLU A 239 25.44 11.24 13.95
C GLU A 239 25.38 12.73 13.63
N TYR A 240 24.17 13.32 13.60
CA TYR A 240 23.99 14.76 13.34
C TYR A 240 24.72 15.62 14.39
N LYS A 241 24.69 15.18 15.66
CA LYS A 241 25.37 15.88 16.76
C LYS A 241 26.89 15.97 16.57
N LYS A 242 27.53 15.00 15.92
CA LYS A 242 28.98 15.04 15.59
C LYS A 242 29.33 16.23 14.69
N HIS A 243 28.37 16.73 13.92
CA HIS A 243 28.51 17.89 13.04
C HIS A 243 27.93 19.17 13.68
N GLY A 244 27.64 19.17 14.98
CA GLY A 244 27.08 20.33 15.68
C GLY A 244 25.61 20.63 15.35
N ILE A 245 24.89 19.67 14.77
CA ILE A 245 23.48 19.82 14.38
C ILE A 245 22.60 19.09 15.39
N ASN A 246 21.67 19.80 16.01
CA ASN A 246 20.72 19.21 16.96
C ASN A 246 19.49 18.68 16.21
N LEU A 247 19.49 17.39 15.86
CA LEU A 247 18.33 16.66 15.36
C LEU A 247 17.65 15.95 16.54
N VAL A 248 16.32 16.07 16.66
CA VAL A 248 15.55 15.32 17.67
C VAL A 248 14.91 14.06 17.07
N SER A 249 14.56 13.07 17.89
CA SER A 249 14.06 11.78 17.43
C SER A 249 12.85 11.88 16.50
N GLY A 250 11.91 12.81 16.75
CA GLY A 250 10.79 13.03 15.84
C GLY A 250 11.20 13.54 14.46
N GLU A 251 12.26 14.34 14.36
CA GLU A 251 12.80 14.81 13.08
C GLU A 251 13.55 13.69 12.35
N ALA A 252 14.31 12.85 13.07
CA ALA A 252 14.93 11.65 12.52
C ALA A 252 13.90 10.67 11.96
N ALA A 253 12.82 10.43 12.72
CA ALA A 253 11.70 9.61 12.28
C ALA A 253 11.01 10.21 11.04
N LEU A 254 10.86 11.54 10.98
CA LEU A 254 10.27 12.23 9.83
C LEU A 254 11.14 12.09 8.56
N LEU A 255 12.46 12.24 8.68
CA LEU A 255 13.38 11.97 7.55
C LEU A 255 13.24 10.55 7.04
N SER A 256 13.17 9.57 7.95
CA SER A 256 12.99 8.15 7.60
C SER A 256 11.63 7.89 6.94
N ALA A 257 10.57 8.58 7.38
CA ALA A 257 9.24 8.48 6.77
C ALA A 257 9.21 9.04 5.34
N PHE A 258 9.89 10.16 5.07
CA PHE A 258 10.01 10.71 3.72
C PHE A 258 10.90 9.84 2.82
N ALA A 259 12.01 9.30 3.35
CA ALA A 259 12.82 8.32 2.61
C ALA A 259 12.01 7.07 2.22
N SER A 260 11.10 6.61 3.10
CA SER A 260 10.21 5.48 2.80
C SER A 260 9.21 5.82 1.69
N ALA A 261 8.70 7.06 1.64
CA ALA A 261 7.81 7.51 0.58
C ALA A 261 8.53 7.60 -0.78
N GLU A 262 9.78 8.09 -0.79
CA GLU A 262 10.64 8.11 -1.98
C GLU A 262 10.93 6.69 -2.48
N GLN A 263 11.19 5.74 -1.57
CA GLN A 263 11.36 4.33 -1.92
C GLN A 263 10.10 3.71 -2.52
N ALA A 264 8.90 4.03 -1.99
CA ALA A 264 7.63 3.58 -2.55
C ALA A 264 7.42 4.12 -3.98
N ARG A 265 7.79 5.38 -4.23
CA ARG A 265 7.79 6.01 -5.57
C ARG A 265 8.76 5.31 -6.51
N ASP A 266 9.96 4.94 -6.05
CA ASP A 266 11.00 4.29 -6.87
C ASP A 266 10.73 2.80 -7.17
N MET A 267 9.68 2.22 -6.59
CA MET A 267 9.20 0.89 -6.98
C MET A 267 8.56 0.87 -8.37
N LEU A 268 7.99 1.99 -8.78
CA LEU A 268 7.23 2.08 -10.02
C LEU A 268 8.16 2.34 -11.21
N ARG A 269 7.95 1.59 -12.30
CA ARG A 269 8.66 1.81 -13.56
C ARG A 269 8.01 2.89 -14.42
N ASN A 270 6.69 3.01 -14.34
CA ASN A 270 5.91 3.97 -15.12
C ASN A 270 6.10 5.40 -14.58
N GLU A 271 6.54 6.33 -15.44
CA GLU A 271 6.83 7.70 -15.05
C GLU A 271 5.59 8.47 -14.58
N ASP A 272 4.43 8.26 -15.21
CA ASP A 272 3.20 8.94 -14.82
C ASP A 272 2.74 8.53 -13.42
N ASP A 273 2.87 7.26 -13.06
CA ASP A 273 2.56 6.77 -11.72
C ASP A 273 3.56 7.31 -10.68
N ARG A 274 4.85 7.41 -11.04
CA ARG A 274 5.86 8.05 -10.17
C ARG A 274 5.52 9.50 -9.91
N LEU A 275 5.16 10.25 -10.95
CA LEU A 275 4.74 11.65 -10.82
C LEU A 275 3.49 11.78 -9.94
N TRP A 276 2.52 10.88 -10.10
CA TRP A 276 1.33 10.84 -9.25
C TRP A 276 1.66 10.60 -7.77
N ILE A 277 2.67 9.78 -7.47
CA ILE A 277 3.20 9.64 -6.11
C ILE A 277 3.99 10.86 -5.68
N ASP A 278 4.82 11.47 -6.53
CA ASP A 278 5.57 12.68 -6.19
C ASP A 278 4.62 13.81 -5.78
N THR A 279 3.47 13.97 -6.43
CA THR A 279 2.45 14.96 -5.98
C THR A 279 1.93 14.68 -4.56
N ALA A 280 1.85 13.41 -4.14
CA ALA A 280 1.53 13.01 -2.76
C ALA A 280 2.57 13.49 -1.76
N ILE A 281 3.83 13.32 -2.15
CA ILE A 281 4.99 13.60 -1.32
C ILE A 281 5.08 15.11 -1.20
N GLU A 282 5.01 15.85 -2.30
CA GLU A 282 5.06 17.32 -2.30
C GLU A 282 3.94 17.93 -1.46
N ALA A 283 2.67 17.53 -1.69
CA ALA A 283 1.53 18.06 -0.94
C ALA A 283 1.65 17.87 0.58
N SER A 284 2.42 16.90 1.01
CA SER A 284 2.57 16.55 2.43
C SER A 284 3.71 17.26 3.15
N LYS A 285 4.55 17.98 2.41
CA LYS A 285 5.65 18.77 2.96
C LYS A 285 5.15 20.02 3.68
N GLU A 286 3.92 20.44 3.38
CA GLU A 286 3.31 21.67 3.91
C GLU A 286 2.79 21.53 5.35
N GLU A 287 2.90 20.35 5.94
CA GLU A 287 2.17 19.98 7.15
C GLU A 287 3.09 19.79 8.37
N ASN A 288 2.52 19.98 9.56
CA ASN A 288 3.13 19.51 10.80
C ASN A 288 2.72 18.08 11.07
N TYR A 289 3.69 17.27 11.49
CA TYR A 289 3.51 15.89 11.90
C TYR A 289 3.69 15.77 13.41
N PHE A 290 3.07 14.75 14.00
CA PHE A 290 3.22 14.45 15.41
C PHE A 290 4.02 13.16 15.58
N TYR A 291 5.03 13.23 16.43
CA TYR A 291 5.80 12.08 16.90
C TYR A 291 5.75 12.08 18.43
N GLU A 292 5.02 11.12 19.00
CA GLU A 292 4.64 11.14 20.42
C GLU A 292 3.97 12.48 20.79
N ASP A 293 4.55 13.27 21.69
CA ASP A 293 4.09 14.61 22.09
C ASP A 293 4.76 15.76 21.31
N GLN A 294 5.65 15.45 20.37
CA GLN A 294 6.43 16.42 19.62
C GLN A 294 5.77 16.76 18.28
N SER A 295 5.60 18.05 18.02
CA SER A 295 5.25 18.56 16.68
C SER A 295 6.52 18.80 15.87
N VAL A 296 6.65 18.12 14.74
CA VAL A 296 7.81 18.21 13.83
C VAL A 296 7.36 18.65 12.45
N ASN A 297 8.16 19.52 11.82
CA ASN A 297 7.85 20.12 10.52
C ASN A 297 8.88 19.70 9.47
N TYR A 298 8.42 19.38 8.27
CA TYR A 298 9.29 18.93 7.17
C TYR A 298 10.34 19.97 6.76
N ALA A 299 9.99 21.24 6.63
CA ALA A 299 10.91 22.29 6.19
C ALA A 299 12.04 22.50 7.20
N ALA A 300 11.72 22.57 8.50
CA ALA A 300 12.72 22.70 9.56
C ALA A 300 13.66 21.47 9.62
N THR A 301 13.08 20.28 9.46
CA THR A 301 13.82 19.01 9.46
C THR A 301 14.76 18.91 8.25
N THR A 302 14.28 19.29 7.06
CA THR A 302 15.05 19.25 5.81
C THR A 302 16.20 20.26 5.83
N ALA A 303 15.99 21.46 6.38
CA ALA A 303 17.08 22.42 6.56
C ALA A 303 18.23 21.90 7.44
N LYS A 304 17.94 21.00 8.39
CA LYS A 304 18.97 20.32 9.19
C LYS A 304 19.67 19.24 8.37
N LYS A 305 18.94 18.46 7.56
CA LYS A 305 19.51 17.47 6.63
C LYS A 305 20.48 18.13 5.64
N GLU A 306 20.10 19.24 5.02
CA GLU A 306 20.97 19.97 4.06
C GLU A 306 22.25 20.49 4.72
N LYS A 307 22.15 21.02 5.95
CA LYS A 307 23.33 21.43 6.74
C LYS A 307 24.25 20.25 7.04
N PHE A 308 23.67 19.10 7.38
CA PHE A 308 24.42 17.88 7.64
C PHE A 308 25.13 17.41 6.38
N GLU A 309 24.43 17.29 5.26
CA GLU A 309 25.01 16.86 3.97
C GLU A 309 26.16 17.75 3.51
N LYS A 310 26.07 19.07 3.75
CA LYS A 310 27.16 20.01 3.48
C LYS A 310 28.35 19.76 4.40
N ALA A 311 28.12 19.71 5.73
CA ALA A 311 29.18 19.48 6.71
C ALA A 311 29.89 18.12 6.52
N SER A 312 29.17 17.09 6.09
CA SER A 312 29.72 15.75 5.83
C SER A 312 30.48 15.65 4.50
N LYS A 313 30.31 16.61 3.57
CA LYS A 313 31.12 16.72 2.35
C LYS A 313 32.42 17.47 2.64
N ASP A 314 32.33 18.62 3.32
CA ASP A 314 33.48 19.46 3.67
C ASP A 314 34.48 18.73 4.59
N GLY A 315 34.02 17.74 5.37
CA GLY A 315 34.87 16.88 6.21
C GLY A 315 35.55 15.70 5.50
N ARG A 316 35.29 15.46 4.21
CA ARG A 316 35.95 14.40 3.41
C ARG A 316 37.10 14.91 2.54
N ASP A 317 37.23 16.22 2.38
CA ASP A 317 38.25 16.87 1.58
C ASP A 317 39.46 17.35 2.43
N ASN A 318 39.57 16.91 3.69
CA ASN A 318 40.72 17.14 4.59
C ASN A 318 41.40 15.82 4.99
#